data_AF-A0A292Z7I2-F1
#
_entry.id   AF-A0A292Z7I2-F1
#
_cell.length_a   1.000
_cell.length_b   1.000
_cell.length_c   1.000
_cell.angle_alpha   90.00
_cell.angle_beta   90.00
_cell.angle_gamma   90.00
#
_symmetry.space_group_name_H-M   'P 1'
#
loop_
_entity.id
_entity.type
_entity.pdbx_description
1 polymer ?
#
loop_
_entity_poly.entity_id
_entity_poly.type
_entity_poly.pdbx_seq_one_letter_code
_entity_poly.pdbx_strand_id
1 'polypeptide(L)'
;MKGFLQRLFGGDGQIDKKVVPPRRASPLEIEPFSHGLVRIPALDFFGPHTTSPNGKFHLIWLDRNPEGTIGGHRYEGHGKWTLLSDEGATLATGRLERPQDGHVADNGTFILNDWMFGDGLNGRFCAFRADGQKLLEREFSANLGTHAISIDGRFAVCQTAHAPGSPDSNRHFLFDLEQGLEIATWQQETGWTNCYEIDSDNRYVILVGQDDQRVGYGFDGEMLDRDGWQRSRIAIGDIDVIRIVAESLEQNPSVDLRAVVLAGLDVALATGEGWKQARALRIRGEMHERAGELDAAAEAYDRALSIDPQVGVARKLAKLQQMKSPKGAKPAVTKSSRFEQQAQRFGIEHEVVQLHGGGKEWRFQPADNYKPVELAVLDRYQAEGWNGCAAEGGLILTLIKAASFHALPVRHADTFIEALYAKNVAFPEDRFEHSDLLAAIDQASPEQIERNWAVIAASVGDTPRFYPRVQRDHVLGLFECLGVDRLRSIAEVFATASYDLRAGWPDLTLWRNGEIHFVEVKAPGDSMHASQARLISTVLVPLGFRVSLAEVRPA
;
A
#
# COMPACT_ATOMS: atom_id res chain seq x y z
N MET A 1 -50.78 -66.94 27.22
CA MET A 1 -49.34 -66.72 27.43
C MET A 1 -48.47 -67.71 26.64
N LYS A 2 -48.46 -67.63 25.30
CA LYS A 2 -47.57 -68.46 24.43
C LYS A 2 -47.26 -67.76 23.09
N GLY A 3 -46.99 -66.46 23.11
CA GLY A 3 -46.70 -65.67 21.90
C GLY A 3 -45.49 -64.74 21.98
N PHE A 4 -44.80 -64.70 23.12
CA PHE A 4 -43.75 -63.70 23.38
C PHE A 4 -42.31 -64.25 23.29
N LEU A 5 -42.11 -65.58 23.29
CA LEU A 5 -40.76 -66.18 23.33
C LEU A 5 -40.24 -66.72 21.99
N GLN A 6 -40.99 -66.65 20.89
CA GLN A 6 -40.53 -67.14 19.58
C GLN A 6 -39.86 -66.04 18.70
N ARG A 7 -39.69 -64.83 19.24
CA ARG A 7 -39.04 -63.70 18.56
C ARG A 7 -37.60 -63.43 18.98
N LEU A 8 -37.04 -64.18 19.94
CA LEU A 8 -35.72 -63.90 20.52
C LEU A 8 -34.61 -64.87 20.11
N PHE A 9 -34.90 -66.00 19.47
CA PHE A 9 -33.86 -66.93 19.01
C PHE A 9 -34.19 -67.42 17.60
N GLY A 10 -33.31 -67.07 16.66
CA GLY A 10 -33.47 -67.26 15.23
C GLY A 10 -33.51 -68.71 14.75
N GLY A 11 -33.83 -68.84 13.46
CA GLY A 11 -33.76 -70.08 12.71
C GLY A 11 -33.57 -69.80 11.22
N ASP A 12 -32.30 -69.72 10.83
CA ASP A 12 -31.67 -70.06 9.55
C ASP A 12 -32.52 -70.03 8.28
N GLY A 13 -32.44 -68.90 7.58
CA GLY A 13 -32.67 -68.81 6.14
C GLY A 13 -31.40 -68.36 5.45
N GLN A 14 -30.77 -69.26 4.69
CA GLN A 14 -29.67 -68.95 3.77
C GLN A 14 -30.16 -67.86 2.78
N ILE A 15 -29.63 -66.64 2.92
CA ILE A 15 -29.82 -65.57 1.95
C ILE A 15 -28.62 -65.61 1.02
N ASP A 16 -28.86 -66.01 -0.23
CA ASP A 16 -27.95 -65.79 -1.35
C ASP A 16 -27.54 -64.31 -1.38
N LYS A 17 -26.33 -64.01 -0.89
CA LYS A 17 -25.69 -62.73 -1.10
C LYS A 17 -25.36 -62.63 -2.58
N LYS A 18 -26.29 -62.09 -3.37
CA LYS A 18 -25.93 -61.43 -4.62
C LYS A 18 -24.85 -60.39 -4.28
N VAL A 19 -23.61 -60.70 -4.66
CA VAL A 19 -22.51 -59.74 -4.68
C VAL A 19 -22.94 -58.63 -5.63
N VAL A 20 -23.42 -57.53 -5.05
CA VAL A 20 -23.62 -56.28 -5.78
C VAL A 20 -22.21 -55.84 -6.20
N PRO A 21 -21.93 -55.68 -7.50
CA PRO A 21 -20.64 -55.15 -7.92
C PRO A 21 -20.47 -53.76 -7.29
N PRO A 22 -19.24 -53.35 -6.90
CA PRO A 22 -19.03 -52.04 -6.33
C PRO A 22 -19.63 -51.00 -7.27
N ARG A 23 -20.55 -50.21 -6.74
CA ARG A 23 -21.16 -49.08 -7.41
C ARG A 23 -19.98 -48.18 -7.79
N ARG A 24 -19.67 -48.07 -9.09
CA ARG A 24 -18.67 -47.10 -9.58
C ARG A 24 -19.03 -45.77 -8.94
N ALA A 25 -18.15 -45.24 -8.11
CA ALA A 25 -18.33 -43.93 -7.51
C ALA A 25 -18.48 -42.95 -8.68
N SER A 26 -19.57 -42.19 -8.68
CA SER A 26 -19.68 -41.06 -9.61
C SER A 26 -18.55 -40.07 -9.28
N PRO A 27 -17.96 -39.41 -10.28
CA PRO A 27 -16.97 -38.36 -10.04
C PRO A 27 -17.49 -37.35 -9.01
N LEU A 28 -16.60 -36.84 -8.15
CA LEU A 28 -16.97 -35.83 -7.16
C LEU A 28 -17.58 -34.61 -7.88
N GLU A 29 -18.84 -34.29 -7.58
CA GLU A 29 -19.49 -33.08 -8.10
C GLU A 29 -18.98 -31.86 -7.33
N ILE A 30 -18.20 -31.02 -8.00
CA ILE A 30 -17.60 -29.81 -7.46
C ILE A 30 -18.21 -28.62 -8.20
N GLU A 31 -19.00 -27.82 -7.49
CA GLU A 31 -19.63 -26.61 -8.02
C GLU A 31 -18.74 -25.39 -7.71
N PRO A 32 -18.12 -24.74 -8.71
CA PRO A 32 -17.23 -23.60 -8.49
C PRO A 32 -18.00 -22.31 -8.19
N PHE A 33 -17.43 -21.50 -7.30
CA PHE A 33 -17.84 -20.13 -6.98
C PHE A 33 -16.65 -19.16 -7.16
N SER A 34 -16.89 -17.87 -6.99
CA SER A 34 -15.82 -16.87 -7.08
C SER A 34 -14.77 -17.06 -5.98
N HIS A 35 -13.54 -16.59 -6.23
CA HIS A 35 -12.43 -16.60 -5.26
C HIS A 35 -11.98 -18.00 -4.77
N GLY A 36 -12.04 -19.03 -5.63
CA GLY A 36 -11.54 -20.37 -5.30
C GLY A 36 -12.39 -21.13 -4.28
N LEU A 37 -13.62 -20.67 -4.04
CA LEU A 37 -14.59 -21.37 -3.21
C LEU A 37 -15.35 -22.39 -4.05
N VAL A 38 -15.67 -23.53 -3.44
CA VAL A 38 -16.49 -24.57 -4.07
C VAL A 38 -17.58 -25.05 -3.12
N ARG A 39 -18.66 -25.57 -3.71
CA ARG A 39 -19.61 -26.43 -3.00
C ARG A 39 -19.41 -27.87 -3.45
N ILE A 40 -19.39 -28.80 -2.49
CA ILE A 40 -19.33 -30.24 -2.75
C ILE A 40 -20.55 -30.86 -2.05
N PRO A 41 -21.69 -31.02 -2.75
CA PRO A 41 -22.96 -31.45 -2.14
C PRO A 41 -22.87 -32.79 -1.42
N ALA A 42 -22.10 -33.74 -1.97
CA ALA A 42 -21.90 -35.07 -1.39
C ALA A 42 -21.24 -35.05 0.00
N LEU A 43 -20.56 -33.95 0.34
CA LEU A 43 -19.84 -33.77 1.61
C LEU A 43 -20.48 -32.71 2.52
N ASP A 44 -21.60 -32.10 2.10
CA ASP A 44 -22.17 -30.90 2.73
C ASP A 44 -21.11 -29.80 2.96
N PHE A 45 -20.23 -29.64 1.97
CA PHE A 45 -19.08 -28.74 2.07
C PHE A 45 -19.30 -27.48 1.24
N PHE A 46 -18.95 -26.35 1.83
CA PHE A 46 -18.75 -25.08 1.15
C PHE A 46 -17.51 -24.39 1.72
N GLY A 47 -16.53 -24.11 0.87
CA GLY A 47 -15.28 -23.48 1.31
C GLY A 47 -14.17 -23.53 0.25
N PRO A 48 -12.96 -23.11 0.63
CA PRO A 48 -11.78 -23.14 -0.21
C PRO A 48 -11.41 -24.54 -0.70
N HIS A 49 -10.87 -24.61 -1.90
CA HIS A 49 -10.50 -25.85 -2.57
C HIS A 49 -9.34 -25.66 -3.54
N THR A 50 -8.54 -26.72 -3.68
CA THR A 50 -7.56 -26.87 -4.73
C THR A 50 -7.57 -28.31 -5.26
N THR A 51 -7.09 -28.49 -6.48
CA THR A 51 -7.03 -29.79 -7.16
C THR A 51 -5.62 -30.02 -7.71
N SER A 52 -5.15 -31.27 -7.65
CA SER A 52 -3.85 -31.62 -8.23
C SER A 52 -3.88 -31.48 -9.76
N PRO A 53 -2.74 -31.18 -10.41
CA PRO A 53 -2.68 -31.07 -11.87
C PRO A 53 -3.27 -32.28 -12.63
N ASN A 54 -3.09 -33.50 -12.13
CA ASN A 54 -3.66 -34.72 -12.70
C ASN A 54 -5.13 -34.99 -12.34
N GLY A 55 -5.76 -34.13 -11.54
CA GLY A 55 -7.16 -34.22 -11.14
C GLY A 55 -7.50 -35.32 -10.12
N LYS A 56 -6.51 -36.07 -9.60
CA LYS A 56 -6.74 -37.23 -8.72
C LYS A 56 -6.94 -36.88 -7.25
N PHE A 57 -6.50 -35.70 -6.83
CA PHE A 57 -6.52 -35.27 -5.44
C PHE A 57 -7.19 -33.91 -5.32
N HIS A 58 -8.06 -33.80 -4.33
CA HIS A 58 -8.72 -32.55 -3.99
C HIS A 58 -8.47 -32.22 -2.52
N LEU A 59 -7.94 -31.03 -2.27
CA LEU A 59 -7.70 -30.54 -0.91
C LEU A 59 -8.73 -29.46 -0.60
N ILE A 60 -9.40 -29.61 0.55
CA ILE A 60 -10.38 -28.67 1.07
C ILE A 60 -10.03 -28.27 2.51
N TRP A 61 -10.33 -27.04 2.89
CA TRP A 61 -10.08 -26.56 4.26
C TRP A 61 -11.09 -25.53 4.73
N LEU A 62 -11.10 -25.27 6.04
CA LEU A 62 -12.00 -24.35 6.71
C LEU A 62 -11.25 -23.57 7.79
N ASP A 63 -11.18 -22.25 7.63
CA ASP A 63 -10.72 -21.31 8.68
C ASP A 63 -11.83 -21.02 9.70
N ARG A 64 -12.39 -22.08 10.30
CA ARG A 64 -13.41 -22.02 11.36
C ARG A 64 -13.38 -23.28 12.22
N ASN A 65 -13.86 -23.16 13.45
CA ASN A 65 -13.98 -24.31 14.36
C ASN A 65 -14.95 -25.38 13.81
N PRO A 66 -14.87 -26.64 14.27
CA PRO A 66 -15.72 -27.74 13.78
C PRO A 66 -17.22 -27.48 13.94
N GLU A 67 -17.62 -26.74 14.97
CA GLU A 67 -19.01 -26.37 15.22
C GLU A 67 -19.51 -25.26 14.29
N GLY A 68 -18.59 -24.61 13.56
CA GLY A 68 -18.90 -23.54 12.61
C GLY A 68 -19.35 -22.23 13.24
N THR A 69 -19.17 -22.07 14.55
CA THR A 69 -19.62 -20.90 15.32
C THR A 69 -18.63 -19.73 15.29
N ILE A 70 -17.35 -20.00 15.01
CA ILE A 70 -16.27 -19.01 15.04
C ILE A 70 -15.34 -19.26 13.85
N GLY A 71 -15.09 -18.23 13.05
CA GLY A 71 -14.15 -18.27 11.92
C GLY A 71 -13.39 -16.95 11.78
N GLY A 72 -12.38 -16.93 10.90
CA GLY A 72 -11.52 -15.76 10.74
C GLY A 72 -10.63 -15.49 11.96
N HIS A 73 -10.23 -14.23 12.17
CA HIS A 73 -9.32 -13.84 13.25
C HIS A 73 -9.83 -14.29 14.64
N ARG A 74 -9.04 -15.11 15.34
CA ARG A 74 -9.40 -15.73 16.61
C ARG A 74 -8.18 -16.23 17.39
N TYR A 75 -8.41 -16.63 18.64
CA TYR A 75 -7.39 -17.14 19.56
C TYR A 75 -7.55 -18.62 19.92
N GLU A 76 -8.66 -19.24 19.50
CA GLU A 76 -8.96 -20.65 19.75
C GLU A 76 -9.90 -21.21 18.68
N GLY A 77 -10.17 -22.52 18.74
CA GLY A 77 -11.05 -23.20 17.77
C GLY A 77 -10.34 -23.51 16.45
N HIS A 78 -9.66 -24.65 16.41
CA HIS A 78 -8.87 -25.04 15.24
C HIS A 78 -9.73 -25.24 13.99
N GLY A 79 -9.21 -24.78 12.85
CA GLY A 79 -9.70 -25.14 11.54
C GLY A 79 -9.49 -26.61 11.19
N LYS A 80 -10.06 -27.02 10.07
CA LYS A 80 -9.99 -28.40 9.56
C LYS A 80 -9.55 -28.40 8.10
N TRP A 81 -8.74 -29.38 7.72
CA TRP A 81 -8.46 -29.71 6.33
C TRP A 81 -8.78 -31.17 6.03
N THR A 82 -9.08 -31.48 4.77
CA THR A 82 -9.36 -32.83 4.30
C THR A 82 -8.79 -33.00 2.89
N LEU A 83 -8.07 -34.09 2.67
CA LEU A 83 -7.63 -34.54 1.36
C LEU A 83 -8.57 -35.64 0.86
N LEU A 84 -9.03 -35.52 -0.37
CA LEU A 84 -9.98 -36.40 -1.03
C LEU A 84 -9.35 -36.99 -2.30
N SER A 85 -9.78 -38.19 -2.69
CA SER A 85 -9.58 -38.69 -4.05
C SER A 85 -10.55 -38.05 -5.04
N ASP A 86 -10.32 -38.25 -6.34
CA ASP A 86 -11.24 -37.91 -7.45
C ASP A 86 -12.62 -38.55 -7.33
N GLU A 87 -12.69 -39.76 -6.76
CA GLU A 87 -13.93 -40.45 -6.41
C GLU A 87 -14.59 -39.91 -5.12
N GLY A 88 -13.96 -38.94 -4.44
CA GLY A 88 -14.46 -38.34 -3.22
C GLY A 88 -14.22 -39.12 -1.93
N ALA A 89 -13.37 -40.15 -1.96
CA ALA A 89 -12.98 -40.86 -0.76
C ALA A 89 -12.05 -39.98 0.09
N THR A 90 -12.34 -39.85 1.38
CA THR A 90 -11.44 -39.19 2.33
C THR A 90 -10.15 -40.00 2.47
N LEU A 91 -9.04 -39.40 2.05
CA LEU A 91 -7.70 -39.98 2.18
C LEU A 91 -7.06 -39.61 3.51
N ALA A 92 -7.18 -38.35 3.91
CA ALA A 92 -6.64 -37.82 5.15
C ALA A 92 -7.46 -36.63 5.67
N THR A 93 -7.42 -36.42 6.99
CA THR A 93 -7.97 -35.21 7.61
C THR A 93 -7.12 -34.80 8.80
N GLY A 94 -7.05 -33.49 9.04
CA GLY A 94 -6.36 -32.96 10.20
C GLY A 94 -6.83 -31.57 10.56
N ARG A 95 -6.10 -30.96 11.48
CA ARG A 95 -6.42 -29.66 12.05
C ARG A 95 -5.19 -28.76 12.02
N LEU A 96 -5.45 -27.48 11.82
CA LEU A 96 -4.51 -26.36 11.90
C LEU A 96 -5.24 -25.24 12.66
N GLU A 97 -4.52 -24.26 13.19
CA GLU A 97 -5.18 -23.20 13.95
C GLU A 97 -6.13 -22.43 13.04
N ARG A 98 -5.60 -21.95 11.91
CA ARG A 98 -6.26 -21.14 10.89
C ARG A 98 -5.75 -21.46 9.47
N PRO A 99 -6.12 -22.61 8.89
CA PRO A 99 -5.72 -22.95 7.52
C PRO A 99 -6.38 -21.98 6.53
N GLN A 100 -5.59 -21.33 5.67
CA GLN A 100 -6.11 -20.28 4.79
C GLN A 100 -5.83 -20.49 3.30
N ASP A 101 -4.74 -21.17 2.95
CA ASP A 101 -4.39 -21.44 1.56
C ASP A 101 -3.64 -22.77 1.43
N GLY A 102 -3.70 -23.43 0.27
CA GLY A 102 -3.07 -24.73 0.06
C GLY A 102 -2.98 -25.22 -1.38
N HIS A 103 -2.04 -26.13 -1.62
CA HIS A 103 -1.77 -26.75 -2.91
C HIS A 103 -1.55 -28.25 -2.76
N VAL A 104 -1.88 -29.03 -3.79
CA VAL A 104 -1.69 -30.49 -3.81
C VAL A 104 -1.02 -30.93 -5.12
N ALA A 105 -0.03 -31.81 -5.00
CA ALA A 105 0.75 -32.37 -6.10
C ALA A 105 0.14 -33.66 -6.66
N ASP A 106 0.69 -34.16 -7.77
CA ASP A 106 0.17 -35.33 -8.48
C ASP A 106 0.34 -36.66 -7.74
N ASN A 107 1.24 -36.70 -6.75
CA ASN A 107 1.42 -37.84 -5.84
C ASN A 107 0.56 -37.74 -4.56
N GLY A 108 -0.23 -36.68 -4.42
CA GLY A 108 -1.07 -36.41 -3.26
C GLY A 108 -0.35 -35.77 -2.07
N THR A 109 0.95 -35.45 -2.18
CA THR A 109 1.61 -34.53 -1.22
C THR A 109 0.96 -33.16 -1.32
N PHE A 110 0.75 -32.51 -0.19
CA PHE A 110 0.11 -31.20 -0.15
C PHE A 110 0.74 -30.27 0.88
N ILE A 111 0.55 -28.98 0.66
CA ILE A 111 1.00 -27.89 1.54
C ILE A 111 -0.18 -27.03 1.97
N LEU A 112 -0.09 -26.45 3.16
CA LEU A 112 -1.05 -25.52 3.72
C LEU A 112 -0.32 -24.38 4.44
N ASN A 113 -0.81 -23.16 4.20
CA ASN A 113 -0.51 -22.00 5.03
C ASN A 113 -1.50 -21.93 6.19
N ASP A 114 -0.97 -21.87 7.40
CA ASP A 114 -1.71 -21.63 8.63
C ASP A 114 -1.41 -20.23 9.14
N TRP A 115 -2.45 -19.40 9.27
CA TRP A 115 -2.33 -18.03 9.77
C TRP A 115 -2.13 -17.94 11.27
N MET A 116 -2.23 -19.06 11.99
CA MET A 116 -2.06 -19.14 13.44
C MET A 116 -3.03 -18.24 14.23
N PHE A 117 -3.12 -18.47 15.53
CA PHE A 117 -3.92 -17.66 16.43
C PHE A 117 -3.21 -16.35 16.82
N GLY A 118 -4.03 -15.32 17.08
CA GLY A 118 -3.59 -14.04 17.63
C GLY A 118 -3.28 -12.94 16.61
N ASP A 119 -2.68 -11.87 17.11
CA ASP A 119 -2.52 -10.58 16.42
C ASP A 119 -1.14 -10.37 15.77
N GLY A 120 -0.25 -11.37 15.89
CA GLY A 120 1.14 -11.26 15.45
C GLY A 120 1.30 -11.33 13.94
N LEU A 121 2.41 -10.79 13.43
CA LEU A 121 2.88 -11.10 12.08
C LEU A 121 3.53 -12.48 12.11
N ASN A 122 2.72 -13.52 12.02
CA ASN A 122 3.17 -14.89 12.04
C ASN A 122 2.45 -15.74 11.00
N GLY A 123 3.04 -16.88 10.72
CA GLY A 123 2.47 -17.83 9.79
C GLY A 123 3.21 -19.14 9.90
N ARG A 124 2.53 -20.24 9.62
CA ARG A 124 3.10 -21.57 9.66
C ARG A 124 2.87 -22.27 8.35
N PHE A 125 3.97 -22.69 7.74
CA PHE A 125 3.98 -23.46 6.51
C PHE A 125 4.05 -24.94 6.85
N CYS A 126 3.07 -25.71 6.40
CA CYS A 126 2.98 -27.15 6.68
C CYS A 126 2.96 -27.94 5.38
N ALA A 127 3.64 -29.07 5.36
CA ALA A 127 3.57 -30.05 4.28
C ALA A 127 3.18 -31.43 4.81
N PHE A 128 2.40 -32.17 4.04
CA PHE A 128 1.87 -33.48 4.41
C PHE A 128 1.89 -34.44 3.22
N ARG A 129 2.05 -35.74 3.52
CA ARG A 129 1.82 -36.82 2.57
C ARG A 129 0.32 -37.05 2.35
N ALA A 130 -0.02 -37.81 1.31
CA ALA A 130 -1.40 -38.17 0.98
C ALA A 130 -2.16 -38.91 2.11
N ASP A 131 -1.46 -39.59 3.03
CA ASP A 131 -2.03 -40.25 4.21
C ASP A 131 -2.20 -39.32 5.42
N GLY A 132 -1.83 -38.04 5.29
CA GLY A 132 -1.89 -37.04 6.34
C GLY A 132 -0.67 -37.00 7.25
N GLN A 133 0.36 -37.83 7.03
CA GLN A 133 1.61 -37.74 7.76
C GLN A 133 2.30 -36.40 7.44
N LYS A 134 2.62 -35.63 8.47
CA LYS A 134 3.36 -34.36 8.34
C LYS A 134 4.79 -34.64 7.87
N LEU A 135 5.21 -33.96 6.80
CA LEU A 135 6.56 -33.99 6.24
C LEU A 135 7.43 -32.87 6.79
N LEU A 136 6.85 -31.67 6.89
CA LEU A 136 7.54 -30.45 7.28
C LEU A 136 6.57 -29.53 8.02
N GLU A 137 7.09 -28.79 8.99
CA GLU A 137 6.44 -27.64 9.58
C GLU A 137 7.48 -26.56 9.86
N ARG A 138 7.21 -25.35 9.40
CA ARG A 138 8.06 -24.17 9.63
C ARG A 138 7.19 -22.99 10.01
N GLU A 139 7.39 -22.49 11.23
CA GLU A 139 6.78 -21.26 11.72
C GLU A 139 7.64 -20.06 11.35
N PHE A 140 7.02 -18.94 10.97
CA PHE A 140 7.69 -17.70 10.60
C PHE A 140 7.23 -16.57 11.50
N SER A 141 8.16 -15.67 11.80
CA SER A 141 7.87 -14.36 12.41
C SER A 141 7.54 -13.32 11.33
N ALA A 142 6.71 -13.73 10.35
CA ALA A 142 6.17 -12.91 9.29
C ALA A 142 4.91 -13.59 8.71
N ASN A 143 3.99 -12.81 8.15
CA ASN A 143 2.85 -13.37 7.42
C ASN A 143 3.34 -14.10 6.16
N LEU A 144 2.69 -15.22 5.84
CA LEU A 144 2.94 -15.96 4.60
C LEU A 144 2.18 -15.34 3.43
N GLY A 145 2.83 -15.30 2.27
CA GLY A 145 2.24 -14.91 1.00
C GLY A 145 2.11 -16.09 0.05
N THR A 146 2.30 -15.80 -1.24
CA THR A 146 2.31 -16.79 -2.32
C THR A 146 3.23 -17.97 -2.00
N HIS A 147 2.75 -19.17 -2.32
CA HIS A 147 3.48 -20.42 -2.15
C HIS A 147 3.12 -21.38 -3.29
N ALA A 148 3.90 -22.44 -3.46
CA ALA A 148 3.65 -23.47 -4.46
C ALA A 148 4.32 -24.79 -4.07
N ILE A 149 3.82 -25.88 -4.65
CA ILE A 149 4.42 -27.22 -4.59
C ILE A 149 4.75 -27.68 -6.02
N SER A 150 5.86 -28.39 -6.19
CA SER A 150 6.21 -29.01 -7.46
C SER A 150 5.21 -30.10 -7.83
N ILE A 151 5.04 -30.33 -9.13
CA ILE A 151 4.05 -31.32 -9.64
C ILE A 151 4.30 -32.72 -9.11
N ASP A 152 5.57 -33.09 -8.91
CA ASP A 152 5.99 -34.37 -8.32
C ASP A 152 5.93 -34.40 -6.79
N GLY A 153 5.55 -33.29 -6.14
CA GLY A 153 5.37 -33.16 -4.70
C GLY A 153 6.65 -33.20 -3.87
N ARG A 154 7.82 -33.05 -4.49
CA ARG A 154 9.12 -33.11 -3.79
C ARG A 154 9.58 -31.78 -3.23
N PHE A 155 9.24 -30.68 -3.89
CA PHE A 155 9.72 -29.35 -3.51
C PHE A 155 8.55 -28.41 -3.27
N ALA A 156 8.74 -27.48 -2.35
CA ALA A 156 7.80 -26.40 -2.14
C ALA A 156 8.52 -25.10 -1.86
N VAL A 157 7.86 -24.00 -2.21
CA VAL A 157 8.39 -22.65 -2.02
C VAL A 157 7.33 -21.76 -1.40
N CYS A 158 7.72 -20.83 -0.53
CA CYS A 158 6.84 -19.79 -0.04
C CYS A 158 7.57 -18.44 0.07
N GLN A 159 6.81 -17.35 0.06
CA GLN A 159 7.32 -16.03 0.44
C GLN A 159 6.74 -15.55 1.76
N THR A 160 7.48 -14.68 2.42
CA THR A 160 7.06 -13.97 3.63
C THR A 160 6.91 -12.48 3.38
N ALA A 161 5.94 -11.85 4.05
CA ALA A 161 5.71 -10.42 3.97
C ALA A 161 6.75 -9.61 4.75
N HIS A 162 6.63 -8.29 4.67
CA HIS A 162 7.45 -7.38 5.46
C HIS A 162 7.14 -7.51 6.95
N ALA A 163 8.16 -7.87 7.73
CA ALA A 163 8.10 -7.95 9.18
C ALA A 163 9.33 -7.21 9.77
N PRO A 164 9.19 -5.95 10.19
CA PRO A 164 10.32 -5.17 10.70
C PRO A 164 11.07 -5.89 11.83
N GLY A 165 12.40 -6.00 11.70
CA GLY A 165 13.27 -6.61 12.72
C GLY A 165 13.27 -8.15 12.74
N SER A 166 12.49 -8.81 11.88
CA SER A 166 12.46 -10.28 11.75
C SER A 166 13.48 -10.78 10.72
N PRO A 167 14.18 -11.90 10.97
CA PRO A 167 14.98 -12.56 9.94
C PRO A 167 14.13 -13.14 8.82
N ASP A 168 12.83 -13.35 9.05
CA ASP A 168 11.89 -13.86 8.05
C ASP A 168 11.29 -12.75 7.18
N SER A 169 11.74 -11.49 7.30
CA SER A 169 11.17 -10.35 6.60
C SER A 169 11.53 -10.32 5.11
N ASN A 170 10.53 -10.27 4.23
CA ASN A 170 10.71 -10.14 2.77
C ASN A 170 11.65 -11.20 2.16
N ARG A 171 11.38 -12.48 2.41
CA ARG A 171 12.20 -13.60 1.91
C ARG A 171 11.39 -14.60 1.11
N HIS A 172 12.11 -15.40 0.35
CA HIS A 172 11.63 -16.66 -0.20
C HIS A 172 12.31 -17.81 0.53
N PHE A 173 11.59 -18.92 0.67
CA PHE A 173 12.07 -20.14 1.29
C PHE A 173 11.72 -21.32 0.40
N LEU A 174 12.72 -22.15 0.08
CA LEU A 174 12.57 -23.35 -0.72
C LEU A 174 12.85 -24.57 0.15
N PHE A 175 12.01 -25.58 0.01
CA PHE A 175 12.02 -26.80 0.82
C PHE A 175 12.14 -28.03 -0.05
N ASP A 176 12.89 -29.01 0.44
CA ASP A 176 12.83 -30.40 0.01
C ASP A 176 11.93 -31.16 0.99
N LEU A 177 10.74 -31.54 0.51
CA LEU A 177 9.70 -32.20 1.31
C LEU A 177 9.98 -33.68 1.53
N GLU A 178 10.77 -34.32 0.67
CA GLU A 178 11.17 -35.71 0.84
C GLU A 178 12.19 -35.82 1.98
N GLN A 179 13.10 -34.86 2.06
CA GLN A 179 14.08 -34.75 3.16
C GLN A 179 13.52 -34.04 4.40
N GLY A 180 12.44 -33.27 4.26
CA GLY A 180 11.83 -32.50 5.35
C GLY A 180 12.70 -31.32 5.78
N LEU A 181 13.39 -30.66 4.85
CA LEU A 181 14.38 -29.61 5.13
C LEU A 181 14.18 -28.37 4.27
N GLU A 182 14.52 -27.21 4.84
CA GLU A 182 14.76 -25.98 4.08
C GLU A 182 16.10 -26.11 3.34
N ILE A 183 16.09 -25.91 2.02
CA ILE A 183 17.29 -26.05 1.16
C ILE A 183 17.84 -24.73 0.65
N ALA A 184 17.01 -23.68 0.58
CA ALA A 184 17.47 -22.34 0.26
C ALA A 184 16.57 -21.25 0.84
N THR A 185 17.17 -20.11 1.13
CA THR A 185 16.47 -18.87 1.51
C THR A 185 17.16 -17.67 0.91
N TRP A 186 16.40 -16.79 0.26
CA TRP A 186 16.94 -15.58 -0.35
C TRP A 186 16.02 -14.39 -0.13
N GLN A 187 16.58 -13.19 -0.30
CA GLN A 187 15.85 -11.94 -0.15
C GLN A 187 14.96 -11.70 -1.39
N GLN A 188 13.79 -11.09 -1.18
CA GLN A 188 12.95 -10.62 -2.26
C GLN A 188 13.60 -9.42 -2.97
N GLU A 189 14.11 -9.66 -4.18
CA GLU A 189 14.71 -8.63 -5.04
C GLU A 189 13.80 -8.20 -6.19
N THR A 190 12.90 -9.09 -6.62
CA THR A 190 12.04 -8.92 -7.79
C THR A 190 10.65 -8.38 -7.44
N GLY A 191 10.47 -7.92 -6.19
CA GLY A 191 9.16 -7.52 -5.67
C GLY A 191 8.26 -8.72 -5.32
N TRP A 192 6.95 -8.45 -5.24
CA TRP A 192 5.96 -9.46 -4.86
C TRP A 192 5.79 -10.51 -5.95
N THR A 193 5.92 -11.79 -5.59
CA THR A 193 5.67 -12.90 -6.51
C THR A 193 4.20 -13.27 -6.50
N ASN A 194 3.59 -13.37 -7.69
CA ASN A 194 2.19 -13.75 -7.87
C ASN A 194 2.02 -15.27 -7.96
N CYS A 195 2.97 -15.97 -8.58
CA CYS A 195 3.02 -17.43 -8.62
C CYS A 195 4.44 -17.94 -8.84
N TYR A 196 4.62 -19.25 -8.60
CA TYR A 196 5.88 -19.94 -8.84
C TYR A 196 5.69 -21.08 -9.83
N GLU A 197 6.72 -21.34 -10.62
CA GLU A 197 6.85 -22.56 -11.39
C GLU A 197 8.11 -23.29 -10.92
N ILE A 198 7.98 -24.55 -10.50
CA ILE A 198 9.11 -25.33 -9.98
C ILE A 198 9.48 -26.39 -11.00
N ASP A 199 10.72 -26.34 -11.49
CA ASP A 199 11.31 -27.38 -12.32
C ASP A 199 12.18 -28.28 -11.42
N SER A 200 11.59 -29.41 -11.01
CA SER A 200 12.24 -30.40 -10.15
C SER A 200 13.46 -31.05 -10.80
N ASP A 201 13.42 -31.25 -12.13
CA ASP A 201 14.45 -31.98 -12.87
C ASP A 201 15.69 -31.10 -13.10
N ASN A 202 15.47 -29.86 -13.52
CA ASN A 202 16.53 -28.88 -13.74
C ASN A 202 16.90 -28.08 -12.47
N ARG A 203 16.19 -28.32 -11.36
CA ARG A 203 16.44 -27.75 -10.03
C ARG A 203 16.48 -26.22 -10.00
N TYR A 204 15.44 -25.61 -10.55
CA TYR A 204 15.21 -24.17 -10.43
C TYR A 204 13.73 -23.85 -10.17
N VAL A 205 13.50 -22.65 -9.68
CA VAL A 205 12.17 -22.06 -9.50
C VAL A 205 12.09 -20.77 -10.31
N ILE A 206 10.99 -20.58 -11.04
CA ILE A 206 10.68 -19.33 -11.73
C ILE A 206 9.68 -18.57 -10.87
N LEU A 207 10.04 -17.34 -10.50
CA LEU A 207 9.15 -16.37 -9.86
C LEU A 207 8.46 -15.58 -10.96
N VAL A 208 7.14 -15.49 -10.90
CA VAL A 208 6.33 -14.69 -11.82
C VAL A 208 5.77 -13.48 -11.05
N GLY A 209 6.21 -12.28 -11.42
CA GLY A 209 5.85 -11.01 -10.78
C GLY A 209 4.55 -10.38 -11.31
N GLN A 210 4.27 -9.14 -10.88
CA GLN A 210 3.06 -8.38 -11.27
C GLN A 210 3.00 -8.00 -12.75
N ASP A 211 4.14 -7.78 -13.38
CA ASP A 211 4.24 -7.41 -14.81
C ASP A 211 4.44 -8.65 -15.71
N ASP A 212 4.02 -9.83 -15.27
CA ASP A 212 4.35 -11.14 -15.87
C ASP A 212 5.86 -11.38 -16.05
N GLN A 213 6.69 -10.61 -15.34
CA GLN A 213 8.14 -10.79 -15.35
C GLN A 213 8.48 -12.16 -14.76
N ARG A 214 9.30 -12.92 -15.48
CA ARG A 214 9.75 -14.26 -15.09
C ARG A 214 11.22 -14.19 -14.71
N VAL A 215 11.55 -14.58 -13.48
CA VAL A 215 12.93 -14.59 -12.97
C VAL A 215 13.25 -15.96 -12.36
N GLY A 216 14.28 -16.62 -12.89
CA GLY A 216 14.69 -17.93 -12.44
C GLY A 216 15.68 -17.85 -11.28
N TYR A 217 15.52 -18.74 -10.30
CA TYR A 217 16.42 -18.97 -9.18
C TYR A 217 16.78 -20.45 -9.10
N GLY A 218 18.05 -20.77 -8.89
CA GLY A 218 18.50 -22.12 -8.60
C GLY A 218 18.03 -22.60 -7.22
N PHE A 219 18.10 -23.90 -6.98
CA PHE A 219 17.79 -24.49 -5.66
C PHE A 219 18.82 -24.15 -4.57
N ASP A 220 19.88 -23.43 -4.91
CA ASP A 220 20.81 -22.79 -3.99
C ASP A 220 20.35 -21.37 -3.56
N GLY A 221 19.27 -20.85 -4.15
CA GLY A 221 18.75 -19.51 -3.91
C GLY A 221 19.43 -18.42 -4.75
N GLU A 222 20.29 -18.78 -5.69
CA GLU A 222 20.96 -17.81 -6.57
C GLU A 222 20.13 -17.54 -7.82
N MET A 223 20.06 -16.26 -8.22
CA MET A 223 19.35 -15.86 -9.43
C MET A 223 20.13 -16.33 -10.67
N LEU A 224 19.45 -17.01 -11.61
CA LEU A 224 20.10 -17.63 -12.77
C LEU A 224 20.70 -16.64 -13.76
N ASP A 225 20.04 -15.50 -14.01
CA ASP A 225 20.50 -14.43 -14.91
C ASP A 225 20.32 -13.06 -14.26
N ARG A 226 21.13 -12.81 -13.22
CA ARG A 226 21.09 -11.56 -12.47
C ARG A 226 21.46 -10.35 -13.32
N ASP A 227 22.49 -10.47 -14.15
CA ASP A 227 22.97 -9.37 -14.99
C ASP A 227 21.95 -8.99 -16.06
N GLY A 228 21.34 -9.98 -16.73
CA GLY A 228 20.29 -9.76 -17.71
C GLY A 228 19.06 -9.12 -17.09
N TRP A 229 18.62 -9.62 -15.93
CA TRP A 229 17.49 -9.04 -15.19
C TRP A 229 17.77 -7.59 -14.76
N GLN A 230 18.94 -7.30 -14.17
CA GLN A 230 19.30 -5.95 -13.78
C GLN A 230 19.31 -5.00 -14.98
N ARG A 231 19.91 -5.41 -16.10
CA ARG A 231 19.93 -4.61 -17.34
C ARG A 231 18.52 -4.34 -17.86
N SER A 232 17.61 -5.32 -17.82
CA SER A 232 16.23 -5.11 -18.27
C SER A 232 15.47 -4.13 -17.38
N ARG A 233 15.66 -4.20 -16.05
CA ARG A 233 15.02 -3.25 -15.11
C ARG A 233 15.59 -1.84 -15.23
N ILE A 234 16.92 -1.71 -15.40
CA ILE A 234 17.57 -0.42 -15.66
C ILE A 234 17.03 0.20 -16.96
N ALA A 235 16.85 -0.60 -18.02
CA ALA A 235 16.38 -0.13 -19.32
C ALA A 235 14.98 0.51 -19.27
N ILE A 236 14.12 0.09 -18.34
CA ILE A 236 12.77 0.67 -18.14
C ILE A 236 12.74 1.79 -17.08
N GLY A 237 13.90 2.19 -16.54
CA GLY A 237 13.99 3.26 -15.54
C GLY A 237 13.58 2.83 -14.12
N ASP A 238 13.71 1.56 -13.77
CA ASP A 238 13.43 1.07 -12.41
C ASP A 238 14.44 1.65 -11.41
N ILE A 239 14.00 2.64 -10.63
CA ILE A 239 14.88 3.42 -9.77
C ILE A 239 15.40 2.66 -8.56
N ASP A 240 14.71 1.61 -8.14
CA ASP A 240 15.12 0.82 -7.00
C ASP A 240 16.24 -0.14 -7.40
N VAL A 241 16.11 -0.79 -8.57
CA VAL A 241 17.19 -1.60 -9.14
C VAL A 241 18.38 -0.73 -9.55
N ILE A 242 18.14 0.41 -10.20
CA ILE A 242 19.19 1.37 -10.57
C ILE A 242 20.01 1.79 -9.35
N ARG A 243 19.37 2.08 -8.22
CA ARG A 243 20.06 2.46 -6.98
C ARG A 243 20.99 1.35 -6.49
N ILE A 244 20.49 0.11 -6.40
CA ILE A 244 21.27 -1.05 -5.94
C ILE A 244 22.50 -1.26 -6.84
N VAL A 245 22.32 -1.18 -8.16
CA VAL A 245 23.41 -1.34 -9.12
C VAL A 245 24.38 -0.15 -9.08
N ALA A 246 23.90 1.07 -8.84
CA ALA A 246 24.76 2.25 -8.68
C ALA A 246 25.61 2.18 -7.40
N GLU A 247 25.11 1.55 -6.34
CA GLU A 247 25.86 1.29 -5.10
C GLU A 247 26.91 0.19 -5.31
N SER A 248 26.61 -0.86 -6.07
CA SER A 248 27.60 -1.92 -6.35
C SER A 248 28.78 -1.43 -7.22
N LEU A 249 28.53 -0.46 -8.10
CA LEU A 249 29.57 0.24 -8.87
C LEU A 249 30.60 0.97 -8.00
N GLU A 250 30.25 1.33 -6.75
CA GLU A 250 31.21 1.90 -5.81
C GLU A 250 32.30 0.90 -5.42
N GLN A 251 31.91 -0.37 -5.29
CA GLN A 251 32.78 -1.44 -4.84
C GLN A 251 33.54 -2.06 -6.02
N ASN A 252 32.90 -2.12 -7.20
CA ASN A 252 33.49 -2.69 -8.40
C ASN A 252 33.21 -1.80 -9.64
N PRO A 253 34.11 -0.83 -9.94
CA PRO A 253 33.89 0.10 -11.03
C PRO A 253 33.87 -0.56 -12.41
N SER A 254 32.74 -0.44 -13.12
CA SER A 254 32.59 -0.88 -14.52
C SER A 254 32.11 0.29 -15.38
N VAL A 255 32.87 0.63 -16.42
CA VAL A 255 32.56 1.75 -17.33
C VAL A 255 31.31 1.44 -18.16
N ASP A 256 31.17 0.21 -18.64
CA ASP A 256 29.99 -0.24 -19.41
C ASP A 256 28.73 -0.13 -18.54
N LEU A 257 28.77 -0.69 -17.34
CA LEU A 257 27.63 -0.70 -16.44
C LEU A 257 27.27 0.72 -15.95
N ARG A 258 28.26 1.59 -15.73
CA ARG A 258 28.04 3.01 -15.44
C ARG A 258 27.23 3.69 -16.55
N ALA A 259 27.59 3.45 -17.82
CA ALA A 259 26.87 4.03 -18.96
C ALA A 259 25.42 3.52 -19.03
N VAL A 260 25.21 2.22 -18.80
CA VAL A 260 23.88 1.60 -18.75
C VAL A 260 23.02 2.21 -17.63
N VAL A 261 23.58 2.40 -16.44
CA VAL A 261 22.87 3.02 -15.32
C VAL A 261 22.49 4.48 -15.64
N LEU A 262 23.40 5.26 -16.22
CA LEU A 262 23.10 6.65 -16.60
C LEU A 262 21.98 6.74 -17.63
N ALA A 263 21.97 5.84 -18.62
CA ALA A 263 20.90 5.74 -19.61
C ALA A 263 19.55 5.35 -18.96
N GLY A 264 19.55 4.41 -18.02
CA GLY A 264 18.35 4.07 -17.24
C GLY A 264 17.82 5.24 -16.40
N LEU A 265 18.73 6.06 -15.83
CA LEU A 265 18.34 7.28 -15.14
C LEU A 265 17.71 8.31 -16.08
N ASP A 266 18.12 8.39 -17.36
CA ASP A 266 17.47 9.26 -18.35
C ASP A 266 16.04 8.79 -18.63
N VAL A 267 15.82 7.47 -18.73
CA VAL A 267 14.47 6.91 -18.86
C VAL A 267 13.63 7.25 -17.62
N ALA A 268 14.14 7.03 -16.41
CA ALA A 268 13.44 7.36 -15.17
C ALA A 268 13.11 8.86 -15.05
N LEU A 269 13.93 9.74 -15.62
CA LEU A 269 13.65 11.18 -15.66
C LEU A 269 12.57 11.55 -16.68
N ALA A 270 12.56 10.88 -17.82
CA ALA A 270 11.59 11.12 -18.88
C ALA A 270 10.18 10.59 -18.54
N THR A 271 10.09 9.48 -17.81
CA THR A 271 8.81 8.79 -17.53
C THR A 271 8.35 8.90 -16.07
N GLY A 272 9.23 9.28 -15.15
CA GLY A 272 8.93 9.33 -13.72
C GLY A 272 8.14 10.57 -13.30
N GLU A 273 7.39 10.43 -12.21
CA GLU A 273 6.74 11.55 -11.51
C GLU A 273 7.71 12.23 -10.54
N GLY A 274 7.42 13.48 -10.13
CA GLY A 274 8.37 14.38 -9.48
C GLY A 274 9.29 13.75 -8.42
N TRP A 275 8.77 12.96 -7.48
CA TRP A 275 9.62 12.33 -6.46
C TRP A 275 10.58 11.26 -7.03
N LYS A 276 10.17 10.49 -8.05
CA LYS A 276 11.04 9.54 -8.77
C LYS A 276 12.11 10.30 -9.56
N GLN A 277 11.73 11.39 -10.23
CA GLN A 277 12.68 12.25 -10.95
C GLN A 277 13.73 12.85 -10.01
N ALA A 278 13.31 13.36 -8.85
CA ALA A 278 14.24 13.89 -7.85
C ALA A 278 15.21 12.82 -7.33
N ARG A 279 14.71 11.61 -7.05
CA ARG A 279 15.57 10.46 -6.68
C ARG A 279 16.54 10.08 -7.80
N ALA A 280 16.12 10.14 -9.06
CA ALA A 280 16.96 9.79 -10.20
C ALA A 280 18.11 10.79 -10.33
N LEU A 281 17.80 12.08 -10.21
CA LEU A 281 18.80 13.16 -10.19
C LEU A 281 19.75 13.04 -8.99
N ARG A 282 19.24 12.63 -7.82
CA ARG A 282 20.10 12.32 -6.68
C ARG A 282 21.10 11.21 -7.01
N ILE A 283 20.64 10.07 -7.51
CA ILE A 283 21.52 8.93 -7.85
C ILE A 283 22.56 9.39 -8.90
N ARG A 284 22.12 10.13 -9.92
CA ARG A 284 23.00 10.72 -10.94
C ARG A 284 24.08 11.61 -10.33
N GLY A 285 23.69 12.52 -9.44
CA GLY A 285 24.62 13.42 -8.77
C GLY A 285 25.63 12.68 -7.91
N GLU A 286 25.21 11.63 -7.21
CA GLU A 286 26.09 10.78 -6.41
C GLU A 286 27.10 10.02 -7.27
N MET A 287 26.68 9.53 -8.44
CA MET A 287 27.59 8.89 -9.40
C MET A 287 28.61 9.88 -9.97
N HIS A 288 28.20 11.09 -10.34
CA HIS A 288 29.13 12.12 -10.82
C HIS A 288 30.10 12.58 -9.73
N GLU A 289 29.62 12.75 -8.49
CA GLU A 289 30.46 13.15 -7.35
C GLU A 289 31.58 12.12 -7.13
N ARG A 290 31.23 10.82 -7.16
CA ARG A 290 32.20 9.72 -7.01
C ARG A 290 33.20 9.65 -8.15
N ALA A 291 32.78 9.98 -9.37
CA ALA A 291 33.66 10.07 -10.53
C ALA A 291 34.55 11.32 -10.54
N GLY A 292 34.41 12.23 -9.56
CA GLY A 292 35.13 13.51 -9.52
C GLY A 292 34.57 14.56 -10.48
N GLU A 293 33.42 14.31 -11.09
CA GLU A 293 32.75 15.19 -12.05
C GLU A 293 31.89 16.22 -11.29
N LEU A 294 32.55 17.07 -10.50
CA LEU A 294 31.91 17.94 -9.50
C LEU A 294 30.93 18.98 -10.09
N ASP A 295 31.10 19.35 -11.36
CA ASP A 295 30.16 20.22 -12.08
C ASP A 295 28.83 19.51 -12.37
N ALA A 296 28.89 18.34 -13.01
CA ALA A 296 27.73 17.52 -13.29
C ALA A 296 27.02 17.06 -12.01
N ALA A 297 27.78 16.76 -10.94
CA ALA A 297 27.22 16.41 -9.63
C ALA A 297 26.40 17.55 -9.03
N ALA A 298 26.96 18.77 -9.04
CA ALA A 298 26.29 19.94 -8.49
C ALA A 298 25.01 20.27 -9.29
N GLU A 299 25.07 20.22 -10.62
CA GLU A 299 23.90 20.45 -11.47
C GLU A 299 22.78 19.42 -11.20
N ALA A 300 23.13 18.14 -11.10
CA ALA A 300 22.16 17.09 -10.81
C ALA A 300 21.51 17.28 -9.43
N TYR A 301 22.30 17.63 -8.40
CA TYR A 301 21.76 17.91 -7.06
C TYR A 301 20.87 19.15 -7.01
N ASP A 302 21.24 20.21 -7.73
CA ASP A 302 20.44 21.44 -7.82
C ASP A 302 19.07 21.15 -8.45
N ARG A 303 19.06 20.46 -9.59
CA ARG A 303 17.82 19.98 -10.24
C ARG A 303 17.03 19.03 -9.35
N ALA A 304 17.69 18.17 -8.56
CA ALA A 304 16.98 17.30 -7.63
C ALA A 304 16.25 18.11 -6.56
N LEU A 305 16.89 19.16 -6.02
CA LEU A 305 16.34 20.02 -4.96
C LEU A 305 15.27 20.99 -5.46
N SER A 306 15.27 21.34 -6.75
CA SER A 306 14.20 22.12 -7.36
C SER A 306 12.92 21.31 -7.51
N ILE A 307 13.02 19.98 -7.64
CA ILE A 307 11.86 19.08 -7.73
C ILE A 307 11.42 18.63 -6.33
N ASP A 308 12.35 18.12 -5.52
CA ASP A 308 12.08 17.73 -4.14
C ASP A 308 13.10 18.37 -3.18
N PRO A 309 12.68 19.42 -2.47
CA PRO A 309 13.49 20.10 -1.47
C PRO A 309 14.08 19.22 -0.36
N GLN A 310 13.48 18.05 -0.10
CA GLN A 310 13.84 17.10 0.94
C GLN A 310 14.52 15.83 0.41
N VAL A 311 14.92 15.78 -0.87
CA VAL A 311 15.61 14.63 -1.47
C VAL A 311 16.96 14.26 -0.80
N GLY A 312 17.45 15.11 0.10
CA GLY A 312 18.56 14.80 1.02
C GLY A 312 19.95 15.23 0.53
N VAL A 313 20.05 15.97 -0.59
CA VAL A 313 21.34 16.35 -1.20
C VAL A 313 21.78 17.79 -0.93
N ALA A 314 20.99 18.59 -0.19
CA ALA A 314 21.30 20.01 0.07
C ALA A 314 22.68 20.24 0.68
N ARG A 315 23.09 19.41 1.65
CA ARG A 315 24.43 19.51 2.26
C ARG A 315 25.53 19.12 1.29
N LYS A 316 25.29 18.12 0.43
CA LYS A 316 26.26 17.69 -0.60
C LYS A 316 26.49 18.82 -1.62
N LEU A 317 25.41 19.42 -2.13
CA LEU A 317 25.48 20.56 -3.04
C LEU A 317 26.25 21.74 -2.43
N ALA A 318 25.94 22.13 -1.20
CA ALA A 318 26.64 23.22 -0.51
C ALA A 318 28.15 22.95 -0.36
N LYS A 319 28.54 21.70 -0.07
CA LYS A 319 29.95 21.29 0.01
C LYS A 319 30.65 21.41 -1.35
N LEU A 320 30.01 20.96 -2.42
CA LEU A 320 30.54 21.07 -3.79
C LEU A 320 30.70 22.53 -4.21
N GLN A 321 29.74 23.40 -3.89
CA GLN A 321 29.81 24.84 -4.17
C GLN A 321 30.94 25.52 -3.37
N GLN A 322 31.16 25.14 -2.11
CA GLN A 322 32.28 25.66 -1.31
C GLN A 322 33.65 25.24 -1.86
N MET A 323 33.75 24.04 -2.44
CA MET A 323 34.99 23.57 -3.09
C MET A 323 35.32 24.35 -4.37
N LYS A 324 34.30 24.93 -5.04
CA LYS A 324 34.46 25.73 -6.26
C LYS A 324 34.75 27.22 -6.01
N SER A 325 34.40 27.73 -4.83
CA SER A 325 34.70 29.13 -4.48
C SER A 325 36.17 29.30 -4.09
N PRO A 326 36.92 30.25 -4.69
CA PRO A 326 38.23 30.60 -4.18
C PRO A 326 38.08 31.11 -2.74
N LYS A 327 38.98 30.66 -1.85
CA LYS A 327 38.98 31.05 -0.43
C LYS A 327 38.95 32.57 -0.30
N GLY A 328 37.80 33.13 0.07
CA GLY A 328 37.70 34.53 0.46
C GLY A 328 36.35 35.18 0.18
N ALA A 329 35.38 34.92 1.05
CA ALA A 329 34.40 35.90 1.55
C ALA A 329 33.36 35.15 2.38
N LYS A 330 33.35 35.36 3.70
CA LYS A 330 32.16 35.05 4.50
C LYS A 330 31.14 36.13 4.17
N PRO A 331 29.97 35.81 3.60
CA PRO A 331 28.88 36.78 3.56
C PRO A 331 28.48 37.03 5.01
N ALA A 332 28.24 38.29 5.36
CA ALA A 332 27.62 38.64 6.62
C ALA A 332 26.19 38.07 6.60
N VAL A 333 25.99 36.90 7.20
CA VAL A 333 24.68 36.29 7.34
C VAL A 333 23.93 37.09 8.39
N THR A 334 23.06 38.00 7.94
CA THR A 334 21.89 38.40 8.72
C THR A 334 21.20 37.11 9.16
N LYS A 335 21.09 36.88 10.48
CA LYS A 335 20.48 35.67 11.04
C LYS A 335 18.97 35.69 10.74
N SER A 336 18.58 35.32 9.52
CA SER A 336 17.19 35.04 9.18
C SER A 336 16.72 33.80 9.94
N SER A 337 15.46 33.80 10.37
CA SER A 337 14.90 32.65 11.10
C SER A 337 14.89 31.41 10.17
N ARG A 338 14.93 30.20 10.75
CA ARG A 338 14.83 28.97 9.96
C ARG A 338 13.55 28.93 9.13
N PHE A 339 12.47 29.55 9.62
CA PHE A 339 11.19 29.62 8.92
C PHE A 339 11.18 30.69 7.84
N GLU A 340 11.83 31.83 8.07
CA GLU A 340 12.03 32.87 7.07
C GLU A 340 12.82 32.33 5.85
N GLN A 341 13.88 31.56 6.08
CA GLN A 341 14.63 30.89 5.01
C GLN A 341 13.78 29.86 4.26
N GLN A 342 12.92 29.13 4.96
CA GLN A 342 12.00 28.17 4.34
C GLN A 342 10.96 28.89 3.48
N ALA A 343 10.32 29.94 3.98
CA ALA A 343 9.34 30.72 3.25
C ALA A 343 9.95 31.33 1.98
N GLN A 344 11.15 31.92 2.10
CA GLN A 344 11.89 32.47 0.96
C GLN A 344 12.20 31.40 -0.10
N ARG A 345 12.56 30.18 0.33
CA ARG A 345 12.83 29.06 -0.59
C ARG A 345 11.60 28.67 -1.42
N PHE A 346 10.40 28.75 -0.83
CA PHE A 346 9.15 28.43 -1.52
C PHE A 346 8.53 29.63 -2.23
N GLY A 347 9.09 30.84 -2.08
CA GLY A 347 8.49 32.06 -2.61
C GLY A 347 7.17 32.44 -1.93
N ILE A 348 7.00 32.08 -0.66
CA ILE A 348 5.78 32.35 0.13
C ILE A 348 6.05 33.42 1.20
N GLU A 349 4.97 33.98 1.76
CA GLU A 349 5.07 34.99 2.83
C GLU A 349 5.56 34.34 4.14
N HIS A 350 6.40 35.06 4.90
CA HIS A 350 6.73 34.70 6.27
C HIS A 350 6.13 35.74 7.20
N GLU A 351 5.43 35.28 8.23
CA GLU A 351 4.88 36.14 9.25
C GLU A 351 5.16 35.59 10.64
N VAL A 352 5.19 36.48 11.63
CA VAL A 352 5.35 36.13 13.04
C VAL A 352 4.04 36.41 13.75
N VAL A 353 3.43 35.38 14.32
CA VAL A 353 2.19 35.48 15.09
C VAL A 353 2.50 35.38 16.57
N GLN A 354 2.19 36.44 17.32
CA GLN A 354 2.35 36.48 18.76
C GLN A 354 1.10 35.88 19.43
N LEU A 355 1.29 34.82 20.22
CA LEU A 355 0.22 34.14 20.97
C LEU A 355 0.63 33.97 22.43
N HIS A 356 -0.35 33.94 23.34
CA HIS A 356 -0.10 33.59 24.73
C HIS A 356 -0.18 32.07 24.91
N GLY A 357 0.81 31.49 25.59
CA GLY A 357 0.83 30.05 25.90
C GLY A 357 2.17 29.40 25.62
N GLY A 358 2.16 28.08 25.46
CA GLY A 358 3.34 27.28 25.22
C GLY A 358 3.05 25.78 25.20
N GLY A 359 3.89 25.00 24.54
CA GLY A 359 3.65 23.58 24.34
C GLY A 359 2.45 23.35 23.42
N LYS A 360 1.43 22.63 23.89
CA LYS A 360 0.25 22.25 23.09
C LYS A 360 -0.95 23.19 23.25
N GLU A 361 -0.86 24.19 24.14
CA GLU A 361 -1.99 25.04 24.50
C GLU A 361 -1.65 26.52 24.29
N TRP A 362 -2.46 27.16 23.45
CA TRP A 362 -2.27 28.54 22.99
C TRP A 362 -3.59 29.30 23.01
N ARG A 363 -3.50 30.63 23.02
CA ARG A 363 -4.64 31.53 22.88
C ARG A 363 -4.20 32.86 22.27
N PHE A 364 -5.10 33.51 21.53
CA PHE A 364 -4.80 34.80 20.92
C PHE A 364 -4.88 35.95 21.93
N GLN A 365 -5.99 36.11 22.63
CA GLN A 365 -6.13 37.12 23.68
C GLN A 365 -6.02 36.50 25.08
N PRO A 366 -5.58 37.27 26.09
CA PRO A 366 -5.53 36.79 27.48
C PRO A 366 -6.88 36.36 28.06
N ALA A 367 -8.00 36.81 27.48
CA ALA A 367 -9.35 36.45 27.90
C ALA A 367 -9.87 35.16 27.23
N ASP A 368 -9.20 34.68 26.17
CA ASP A 368 -9.63 33.51 25.42
C ASP A 368 -9.29 32.20 26.17
N ASN A 369 -10.05 31.15 25.87
CA ASN A 369 -9.76 29.79 26.30
C ASN A 369 -8.56 29.22 25.54
N TYR A 370 -7.73 28.44 26.24
CA TYR A 370 -6.64 27.70 25.61
C TYR A 370 -7.15 26.67 24.61
N LYS A 371 -6.46 26.56 23.48
CA LYS A 371 -6.77 25.67 22.36
C LYS A 371 -5.50 25.28 21.58
N PRO A 372 -5.57 24.28 20.68
CA PRO A 372 -4.50 23.98 19.73
C PRO A 372 -4.00 25.23 18.98
N VAL A 373 -2.71 25.24 18.65
CA VAL A 373 -2.02 26.42 18.08
C VAL A 373 -2.69 26.93 16.81
N GLU A 374 -3.16 26.03 15.94
CA GLU A 374 -3.79 26.36 14.67
C GLU A 374 -5.12 27.10 14.90
N LEU A 375 -5.88 26.71 15.92
CA LEU A 375 -7.12 27.39 16.28
C LEU A 375 -6.87 28.76 16.90
N ALA A 376 -5.80 28.92 17.68
CA ALA A 376 -5.42 30.23 18.23
C ALA A 376 -4.93 31.19 17.12
N VAL A 377 -4.20 30.68 16.13
CA VAL A 377 -3.85 31.46 14.93
C VAL A 377 -5.11 31.78 14.09
N LEU A 378 -6.07 30.86 13.99
CA LEU A 378 -7.35 31.13 13.33
C LEU A 378 -8.12 32.27 14.01
N ASP A 379 -8.21 32.29 15.35
CA ASP A 379 -8.88 33.39 16.09
C ASP A 379 -8.26 34.75 15.74
N ARG A 380 -6.92 34.81 15.62
CA ARG A 380 -6.18 36.01 15.24
C ARG A 380 -6.59 36.51 13.85
N TYR A 381 -6.75 35.60 12.90
CA TYR A 381 -7.20 35.93 11.54
C TYR A 381 -8.68 36.31 11.48
N GLN A 382 -9.53 35.65 12.27
CA GLN A 382 -10.94 36.00 12.40
C GLN A 382 -11.12 37.40 12.99
N ALA A 383 -10.27 37.81 13.95
CA ALA A 383 -10.25 39.18 14.47
C ALA A 383 -9.88 40.24 13.42
N GLU A 384 -9.25 39.85 12.31
CA GLU A 384 -8.99 40.71 11.14
C GLU A 384 -10.11 40.65 10.08
N GLY A 385 -11.18 39.91 10.34
CA GLY A 385 -12.30 39.74 9.43
C GLY A 385 -12.09 38.68 8.36
N TRP A 386 -11.14 37.77 8.52
CA TRP A 386 -11.06 36.56 7.70
C TRP A 386 -12.11 35.53 8.14
N ASN A 387 -12.72 34.86 7.17
CA ASN A 387 -13.40 33.60 7.43
C ASN A 387 -12.40 32.47 7.19
N GLY A 388 -12.57 31.33 7.86
CA GLY A 388 -11.56 30.28 7.76
C GLY A 388 -11.86 29.02 8.54
N CYS A 389 -11.11 27.96 8.23
CA CYS A 389 -11.16 26.69 8.92
C CYS A 389 -9.75 26.16 9.19
N ALA A 390 -9.52 25.64 10.41
CA ALA A 390 -8.29 24.94 10.80
C ALA A 390 -8.50 23.42 10.68
N ALA A 391 -8.44 22.91 9.46
CA ALA A 391 -8.73 21.52 9.12
C ALA A 391 -7.77 20.93 8.09
N GLU A 392 -6.58 21.53 7.91
CA GLU A 392 -5.62 21.13 6.88
C GLU A 392 -6.32 21.04 5.51
N GLY A 393 -6.18 19.90 4.82
CA GLY A 393 -6.85 19.63 3.53
C GLY A 393 -8.33 19.30 3.63
N GLY A 394 -8.88 19.13 4.83
CA GLY A 394 -10.25 18.69 5.03
C GLY A 394 -11.27 19.58 4.33
N LEU A 395 -11.12 20.90 4.42
CA LEU A 395 -12.05 21.85 3.81
C LEU A 395 -12.00 21.78 2.27
N ILE A 396 -10.82 21.94 1.67
CA ILE A 396 -10.68 22.00 0.21
C ILE A 396 -10.97 20.64 -0.45
N LEU A 397 -10.55 19.52 0.15
CA LEU A 397 -10.85 18.19 -0.37
C LEU A 397 -12.35 17.88 -0.29
N THR A 398 -13.02 18.31 0.78
CA THR A 398 -14.48 18.21 0.88
C THR A 398 -15.17 19.07 -0.18
N LEU A 399 -14.67 20.27 -0.45
CA LEU A 399 -15.20 21.12 -1.51
C LEU A 399 -14.99 20.51 -2.90
N ILE A 400 -13.79 20.01 -3.21
CA ILE A 400 -13.51 19.31 -4.49
C ILE A 400 -14.48 18.15 -4.64
N LYS A 401 -14.69 17.35 -3.59
CA LYS A 401 -15.68 16.26 -3.61
C LYS A 401 -17.09 16.76 -3.87
N ALA A 402 -17.54 17.78 -3.16
CA ALA A 402 -18.88 18.33 -3.33
C ALA A 402 -19.09 18.89 -4.75
N ALA A 403 -18.06 19.43 -5.38
CA ALA A 403 -18.13 19.97 -6.74
C ALA A 403 -17.97 18.92 -7.84
N SER A 404 -17.25 17.82 -7.60
CA SER A 404 -16.91 16.80 -8.61
C SER A 404 -18.10 15.93 -9.05
N PHE A 405 -19.29 16.13 -8.51
CA PHE A 405 -20.48 15.34 -8.83
C PHE A 405 -21.69 16.24 -9.06
N HIS A 406 -22.42 16.04 -10.15
CA HIS A 406 -23.75 16.66 -10.28
C HIS A 406 -24.69 16.22 -9.15
N ALA A 407 -24.61 14.95 -8.73
CA ALA A 407 -25.24 14.41 -7.54
C ALA A 407 -24.34 13.33 -6.94
N LEU A 408 -23.85 13.54 -5.71
CA LEU A 408 -22.97 12.58 -5.04
C LEU A 408 -23.78 11.33 -4.62
N PRO A 409 -23.41 10.12 -5.05
CA PRO A 409 -24.05 8.90 -4.58
C PRO A 409 -23.85 8.72 -3.07
N VAL A 410 -24.91 8.34 -2.35
CA VAL A 410 -24.89 8.19 -0.88
C VAL A 410 -23.81 7.19 -0.41
N ARG A 411 -23.55 6.14 -1.20
CA ARG A 411 -22.48 5.17 -0.89
C ARG A 411 -21.08 5.79 -0.82
N HIS A 412 -20.89 6.97 -1.42
CA HIS A 412 -19.65 7.72 -1.40
C HIS A 412 -19.62 8.82 -0.35
N ALA A 413 -20.59 8.91 0.57
CA ALA A 413 -20.57 9.89 1.67
C ALA A 413 -19.22 9.87 2.42
N ASP A 414 -18.74 8.68 2.77
CA ASP A 414 -17.49 8.46 3.51
C ASP A 414 -16.28 8.09 2.60
N THR A 415 -16.44 7.99 1.28
CA THR A 415 -15.30 7.70 0.39
C THR A 415 -14.42 8.94 0.24
N PHE A 416 -13.12 8.80 0.47
CA PHE A 416 -12.17 9.89 0.25
C PHE A 416 -12.08 10.30 -1.22
N ILE A 417 -11.95 11.60 -1.49
CA ILE A 417 -11.95 12.12 -2.86
C ILE A 417 -10.72 11.65 -3.65
N GLU A 418 -9.57 11.46 -3.00
CA GLU A 418 -8.38 10.93 -3.67
C GLU A 418 -8.59 9.52 -4.23
N ALA A 419 -9.39 8.68 -3.56
CA ALA A 419 -9.66 7.32 -3.98
C ALA A 419 -10.56 7.30 -5.22
N LEU A 420 -11.52 8.23 -5.28
CA LEU A 420 -12.40 8.42 -6.44
C LEU A 420 -11.60 8.92 -7.65
N TYR A 421 -10.73 9.91 -7.48
CA TYR A 421 -9.82 10.36 -8.54
C TYR A 421 -8.80 9.29 -8.94
N ALA A 422 -8.29 8.49 -8.01
CA ALA A 422 -7.36 7.40 -8.33
C ALA A 422 -8.04 6.16 -8.94
N LYS A 423 -9.38 6.15 -9.08
CA LYS A 423 -10.18 4.98 -9.43
C LYS A 423 -9.90 3.76 -8.52
N ASN A 424 -9.42 4.01 -7.30
CA ASN A 424 -9.08 3.00 -6.32
C ASN A 424 -10.29 2.68 -5.44
N VAL A 425 -11.27 2.04 -6.08
CA VAL A 425 -12.57 1.69 -5.51
C VAL A 425 -12.92 0.25 -5.84
N ALA A 426 -13.73 -0.36 -4.98
CA ALA A 426 -14.06 -1.79 -5.07
C ALA A 426 -14.89 -2.15 -6.32
N PHE A 427 -15.81 -1.28 -6.72
CA PHE A 427 -16.76 -1.57 -7.80
C PHE A 427 -16.39 -0.84 -9.10
N PRO A 428 -16.45 -1.50 -10.27
CA PRO A 428 -16.15 -0.87 -11.56
C PRO A 428 -17.00 0.38 -11.87
N GLU A 429 -18.28 0.39 -11.47
CA GLU A 429 -19.19 1.52 -11.69
C GLU A 429 -18.84 2.78 -10.89
N ASP A 430 -17.95 2.68 -9.90
CA ASP A 430 -17.48 3.81 -9.09
C ASP A 430 -16.15 4.38 -9.62
N ARG A 431 -15.64 3.84 -10.74
CA ARG A 431 -14.42 4.31 -11.40
C ARG A 431 -14.75 5.44 -12.38
N PHE A 432 -14.94 6.63 -11.84
CA PHE A 432 -15.27 7.83 -12.61
C PHE A 432 -14.08 8.31 -13.46
N GLU A 433 -14.35 8.78 -14.69
CA GLU A 433 -13.34 9.43 -15.50
C GLU A 433 -13.04 10.83 -14.98
N HIS A 434 -11.76 11.25 -15.03
CA HIS A 434 -11.36 12.59 -14.57
C HIS A 434 -12.10 13.68 -15.34
N SER A 435 -12.29 13.50 -16.65
CA SER A 435 -13.03 14.45 -17.49
C SER A 435 -14.43 14.71 -16.98
N ASP A 436 -15.11 13.69 -16.47
CA ASP A 436 -16.50 13.80 -16.01
C ASP A 436 -16.58 14.50 -14.65
N LEU A 437 -15.66 14.15 -13.74
CA LEU A 437 -15.54 14.81 -12.44
C LEU A 437 -15.22 16.30 -12.61
N LEU A 438 -14.29 16.61 -13.51
CA LEU A 438 -13.86 17.97 -13.82
C LEU A 438 -14.96 18.77 -14.52
N ALA A 439 -15.70 18.17 -15.47
CA ALA A 439 -16.85 18.80 -16.12
C ALA A 439 -17.99 19.11 -15.12
N ALA A 440 -18.17 18.28 -14.09
CA ALA A 440 -19.13 18.57 -13.03
C ALA A 440 -18.73 19.79 -12.18
N ILE A 441 -17.42 20.04 -12.01
CA ILE A 441 -16.92 21.25 -11.33
C ILE A 441 -17.18 22.50 -12.18
N ASP A 442 -16.98 22.43 -13.50
CA ASP A 442 -17.22 23.54 -14.42
C ASP A 442 -18.67 24.05 -14.37
N GLN A 443 -19.61 23.19 -13.99
CA GLN A 443 -21.03 23.49 -13.86
C GLN A 443 -21.52 23.54 -12.40
N ALA A 444 -20.61 23.53 -11.43
CA ALA A 444 -20.99 23.52 -10.02
C ALA A 444 -21.73 24.80 -9.63
N SER A 445 -22.83 24.66 -8.93
CA SER A 445 -23.61 25.76 -8.34
C SER A 445 -23.65 25.65 -6.81
N PRO A 446 -23.96 26.74 -6.08
CA PRO A 446 -24.13 26.68 -4.63
C PRO A 446 -25.13 25.59 -4.19
N GLU A 447 -26.21 25.38 -4.94
CA GLU A 447 -27.22 24.35 -4.67
C GLU A 447 -26.67 22.94 -4.87
N GLN A 448 -25.80 22.72 -5.87
CA GLN A 448 -25.09 21.45 -6.03
C GLN A 448 -24.16 21.19 -4.85
N ILE A 449 -23.36 22.18 -4.46
CA ILE A 449 -22.42 22.06 -3.34
C ILE A 449 -23.18 21.76 -2.05
N GLU A 450 -24.27 22.48 -1.78
CA GLU A 450 -25.09 22.28 -0.59
C GLU A 450 -25.73 20.88 -0.54
N ARG A 451 -26.30 20.43 -1.67
CA ARG A 451 -26.91 19.10 -1.76
C ARG A 451 -25.90 17.98 -1.56
N ASN A 452 -24.71 18.09 -2.15
CA ASN A 452 -23.66 17.09 -1.99
C ASN A 452 -23.01 17.16 -0.60
N TRP A 453 -22.89 18.35 -0.02
CA TRP A 453 -22.48 18.53 1.38
C TRP A 453 -23.40 17.77 2.33
N ALA A 454 -24.73 17.87 2.14
CA ALA A 454 -25.68 17.16 2.98
C ALA A 454 -25.47 15.64 2.94
N VAL A 455 -25.05 15.08 1.80
CA VAL A 455 -24.66 13.67 1.68
C VAL A 455 -23.37 13.37 2.44
N ILE A 456 -22.35 14.22 2.30
CA ILE A 456 -21.04 14.04 2.95
C ILE A 456 -21.15 14.13 4.49
N ALA A 457 -21.96 15.05 5.00
CA ALA A 457 -22.11 15.30 6.44
C ALA A 457 -23.04 14.30 7.15
N ALA A 458 -23.97 13.67 6.42
CA ALA A 458 -25.01 12.82 6.99
C ALA A 458 -24.50 11.61 7.80
N SER A 459 -23.28 11.11 7.52
CA SER A 459 -22.76 9.94 8.23
C SER A 459 -22.48 10.17 9.72
N VAL A 460 -22.29 11.43 10.13
CA VAL A 460 -22.04 11.83 11.54
C VAL A 460 -22.99 12.96 11.99
N GLY A 461 -24.07 13.20 11.25
CA GLY A 461 -25.06 14.24 11.52
C GLY A 461 -24.81 15.48 10.68
N ASP A 462 -23.91 16.36 11.14
CA ASP A 462 -23.72 17.70 10.54
C ASP A 462 -22.26 18.00 10.11
N THR A 463 -21.36 17.01 10.18
CA THR A 463 -19.96 17.17 9.76
C THR A 463 -19.43 15.93 9.02
N PRO A 464 -18.43 16.07 8.14
CA PRO A 464 -17.80 14.92 7.49
C PRO A 464 -17.09 14.04 8.52
N ARG A 465 -17.26 12.72 8.40
CA ARG A 465 -16.71 11.73 9.34
C ARG A 465 -15.22 11.90 9.66
N PHE A 466 -14.42 12.19 8.65
CA PHE A 466 -12.97 12.30 8.77
C PHE A 466 -12.46 13.73 8.99
N TYR A 467 -13.34 14.73 8.84
CA TYR A 467 -13.00 16.15 8.98
C TYR A 467 -14.02 16.88 9.85
N PRO A 468 -14.12 16.55 11.16
CA PRO A 468 -15.19 17.02 12.04
C PRO A 468 -15.16 18.53 12.32
N ARG A 469 -14.11 19.24 11.90
CA ARG A 469 -14.00 20.71 12.01
C ARG A 469 -14.55 21.46 10.79
N VAL A 470 -14.79 20.75 9.69
CA VAL A 470 -15.39 21.35 8.49
C VAL A 470 -16.90 21.47 8.74
N GLN A 471 -17.44 22.65 8.47
CA GLN A 471 -18.87 22.97 8.66
C GLN A 471 -19.45 23.45 7.33
N ARG A 472 -20.78 23.42 7.22
CA ARG A 472 -21.53 23.82 6.01
C ARG A 472 -21.08 25.19 5.50
N ASP A 473 -21.05 26.17 6.38
CA ASP A 473 -20.74 27.56 6.02
C ASP A 473 -19.28 27.73 5.58
N HIS A 474 -18.37 26.86 6.03
CA HIS A 474 -17.00 26.85 5.51
C HIS A 474 -16.95 26.42 4.04
N VAL A 475 -17.68 25.36 3.69
CA VAL A 475 -17.68 24.82 2.32
C VAL A 475 -18.34 25.79 1.35
N LEU A 476 -19.50 26.34 1.74
CA LEU A 476 -20.22 27.31 0.91
C LEU A 476 -19.46 28.63 0.80
N GLY A 477 -18.93 29.15 1.92
CA GLY A 477 -18.17 30.40 1.92
C GLY A 477 -16.87 30.29 1.11
N LEU A 478 -16.16 29.16 1.19
CA LEU A 478 -14.99 28.93 0.36
C LEU A 478 -15.37 28.82 -1.11
N PHE A 479 -16.44 28.10 -1.46
CA PHE A 479 -16.90 27.98 -2.85
C PHE A 479 -17.27 29.33 -3.45
N GLU A 480 -18.03 30.14 -2.72
CA GLU A 480 -18.42 31.49 -3.13
C GLU A 480 -17.21 32.38 -3.42
N CYS A 481 -16.17 32.30 -2.58
CA CYS A 481 -14.97 33.10 -2.73
C CYS A 481 -14.01 32.57 -3.82
N LEU A 482 -13.88 31.25 -3.92
CA LEU A 482 -12.94 30.57 -4.83
C LEU A 482 -13.46 30.57 -6.27
N GLY A 483 -14.77 30.34 -6.46
CA GLY A 483 -15.41 30.18 -7.76
C GLY A 483 -15.04 28.89 -8.48
N VAL A 484 -15.75 28.61 -9.58
CA VAL A 484 -15.59 27.38 -10.36
C VAL A 484 -14.21 27.30 -11.03
N ASP A 485 -13.72 28.39 -11.62
CA ASP A 485 -12.48 28.39 -12.41
C ASP A 485 -11.25 28.01 -11.56
N ARG A 486 -11.13 28.58 -10.37
CA ARG A 486 -10.01 28.29 -9.47
C ARG A 486 -10.13 26.91 -8.83
N LEU A 487 -11.35 26.50 -8.47
CA LEU A 487 -11.61 25.16 -7.95
C LEU A 487 -11.27 24.09 -9.00
N ARG A 488 -11.68 24.33 -10.25
CA ARG A 488 -11.37 23.47 -11.41
C ARG A 488 -9.87 23.35 -11.64
N SER A 489 -9.13 24.45 -11.50
CA SER A 489 -7.67 24.47 -11.64
C SER A 489 -6.98 23.64 -10.53
N ILE A 490 -7.45 23.75 -9.29
CA ILE A 490 -6.96 22.90 -8.19
C ILE A 490 -7.25 21.43 -8.48
N ALA A 491 -8.50 21.11 -8.86
CA ALA A 491 -8.94 19.75 -9.11
C ALA A 491 -8.17 19.09 -10.27
N GLU A 492 -7.80 19.85 -11.30
CA GLU A 492 -6.97 19.36 -12.41
C GLU A 492 -5.61 18.87 -11.95
N VAL A 493 -4.90 19.71 -11.19
CA VAL A 493 -3.59 19.34 -10.65
C VAL A 493 -3.74 18.16 -9.69
N PHE A 494 -4.78 18.19 -8.84
CA PHE A 494 -5.10 17.09 -7.92
C PHE A 494 -5.36 15.76 -8.66
N ALA A 495 -6.03 15.79 -9.81
CA ALA A 495 -6.33 14.59 -10.60
C ALA A 495 -5.06 13.87 -11.10
N THR A 496 -3.97 14.60 -11.34
CA THR A 496 -2.72 14.02 -11.85
C THR A 496 -2.01 13.14 -10.83
N ALA A 497 -2.19 13.38 -9.52
CA ALA A 497 -1.48 12.67 -8.46
C ALA A 497 -2.26 12.71 -7.14
N SER A 498 -3.52 12.25 -7.15
CA SER A 498 -4.46 12.47 -6.04
C SER A 498 -4.00 11.91 -4.69
N TYR A 499 -3.32 10.76 -4.67
CA TYR A 499 -2.76 10.19 -3.44
C TYR A 499 -1.55 10.95 -2.89
N ASP A 500 -0.75 11.56 -3.75
CA ASP A 500 0.39 12.38 -3.35
C ASP A 500 -0.04 13.78 -2.89
N LEU A 501 -1.15 14.29 -3.44
CA LEU A 501 -1.67 15.64 -3.22
C LEU A 501 -2.82 15.69 -2.19
N ARG A 502 -3.23 14.56 -1.60
CA ARG A 502 -4.22 14.53 -0.52
C ARG A 502 -3.70 15.08 0.82
N ALA A 503 -2.38 15.09 1.00
CA ALA A 503 -1.73 15.45 2.25
C ALA A 503 -0.80 16.65 2.08
N GLY A 504 -0.59 17.42 3.16
CA GLY A 504 0.29 18.60 3.13
C GLY A 504 -0.41 19.90 2.78
N TRP A 505 -1.74 19.91 2.69
CA TRP A 505 -2.53 21.14 2.68
C TRP A 505 -2.24 21.98 3.94
N PRO A 506 -2.05 23.31 3.80
CA PRO A 506 -1.77 24.18 4.95
C PRO A 506 -2.85 24.10 6.02
N ASP A 507 -2.43 24.27 7.28
CA ASP A 507 -3.29 24.10 8.46
C ASP A 507 -4.58 24.92 8.37
N LEU A 508 -4.48 26.16 7.88
CA LEU A 508 -5.60 27.07 7.69
C LEU A 508 -5.89 27.30 6.21
N THR A 509 -7.17 27.22 5.87
CA THR A 509 -7.72 27.76 4.63
C THR A 509 -8.62 28.93 4.97
N LEU A 510 -8.24 30.13 4.52
CA LEU A 510 -8.90 31.40 4.84
C LEU A 510 -9.45 32.04 3.56
N TRP A 511 -10.56 32.79 3.71
CA TRP A 511 -11.13 33.56 2.61
C TRP A 511 -11.75 34.88 3.06
N ARG A 512 -11.63 35.90 2.21
CA ARG A 512 -12.21 37.23 2.43
C ARG A 512 -12.25 38.01 1.11
N ASN A 513 -13.39 38.59 0.76
CA ASN A 513 -13.53 39.53 -0.37
C ASN A 513 -12.92 39.04 -1.71
N GLY A 514 -13.12 37.77 -2.08
CA GLY A 514 -12.56 37.19 -3.30
C GLY A 514 -11.09 36.74 -3.19
N GLU A 515 -10.45 36.94 -2.04
CA GLU A 515 -9.09 36.47 -1.76
C GLU A 515 -9.13 35.15 -0.97
N ILE A 516 -8.26 34.21 -1.37
CA ILE A 516 -8.01 32.95 -0.66
C ILE A 516 -6.58 32.98 -0.13
N HIS A 517 -6.43 32.67 1.15
CA HIS A 517 -5.13 32.65 1.83
C HIS A 517 -4.95 31.31 2.55
N PHE A 518 -3.90 30.58 2.17
CA PHE A 518 -3.50 29.35 2.85
C PHE A 518 -2.36 29.64 3.83
N VAL A 519 -2.52 29.21 5.08
CA VAL A 519 -1.54 29.50 6.13
C VAL A 519 -1.07 28.20 6.77
N GLU A 520 0.25 27.97 6.69
CA GLU A 520 0.93 26.89 7.38
C GLU A 520 1.46 27.39 8.73
N VAL A 521 0.97 26.82 9.82
CA VAL A 521 1.28 27.24 11.19
C VAL A 521 2.47 26.43 11.71
N LYS A 522 3.46 27.12 12.29
CA LYS A 522 4.63 26.47 12.91
C LYS A 522 4.83 26.96 14.34
N ALA A 523 4.64 26.05 15.29
CA ALA A 523 4.95 26.29 16.69
C ALA A 523 6.47 26.22 16.95
N PRO A 524 6.96 26.72 18.10
CA PRO A 524 8.36 26.60 18.47
C PRO A 524 8.84 25.15 18.48
N GLY A 525 9.81 24.84 17.62
CA GLY A 525 10.39 23.49 17.48
C GLY A 525 9.91 22.72 16.25
N ASP A 526 8.89 23.20 15.55
CA ASP A 526 8.35 22.53 14.37
C ASP A 526 9.27 22.64 13.13
N SER A 527 8.94 21.84 12.12
CA SER A 527 9.56 21.92 10.80
C SER A 527 8.55 21.66 9.69
N MET A 528 8.84 22.13 8.48
CA MET A 528 8.03 21.85 7.30
C MET A 528 8.17 20.38 6.89
N HIS A 529 7.04 19.69 6.73
CA HIS A 529 6.98 18.32 6.26
C HIS A 529 7.12 18.24 4.72
N ALA A 530 7.58 17.09 4.20
CA ALA A 530 7.80 16.90 2.76
C ALA A 530 6.53 17.11 1.93
N SER A 531 5.39 16.62 2.44
CA SER A 531 4.08 16.77 1.79
C SER A 531 3.66 18.22 1.68
N GLN A 532 3.93 19.04 2.72
CA GLN A 532 3.61 20.48 2.72
C GLN A 532 4.43 21.21 1.66
N ALA A 533 5.74 20.94 1.62
CA ALA A 533 6.63 21.47 0.59
C ALA A 533 6.16 21.12 -0.82
N ARG A 534 5.78 19.86 -1.05
CA ARG A 534 5.27 19.37 -2.34
C ARG A 534 4.00 20.09 -2.74
N LEU A 535 3.01 20.16 -1.85
CA LEU A 535 1.72 20.74 -2.16
C LEU A 535 1.79 22.26 -2.41
N ILE A 536 2.57 22.98 -1.60
CA ILE A 536 2.80 24.42 -1.80
C ILE A 536 3.45 24.67 -3.17
N SER A 537 4.49 23.90 -3.52
CA SER A 537 5.25 24.09 -4.76
C SER A 537 4.57 23.53 -6.02
N THR A 538 3.67 22.56 -5.89
CA THR A 538 3.00 21.91 -7.03
C THR A 538 1.63 22.51 -7.32
N VAL A 539 0.89 22.90 -6.28
CA VAL A 539 -0.50 23.35 -6.39
C VAL A 539 -0.61 24.84 -6.08
N LEU A 540 -0.27 25.26 -4.86
CA LEU A 540 -0.69 26.58 -4.37
C LEU A 540 0.03 27.74 -5.04
N VAL A 541 1.37 27.71 -5.05
CA VAL A 541 2.19 28.78 -5.64
C VAL A 541 2.02 28.85 -7.16
N PRO A 542 2.09 27.73 -7.92
CA PRO A 542 1.87 27.77 -9.38
C PRO A 542 0.49 28.28 -9.79
N LEU A 543 -0.56 27.99 -9.00
CA LEU A 543 -1.92 28.49 -9.24
C LEU A 543 -2.15 29.91 -8.68
N GLY A 544 -1.09 30.59 -8.25
CA GLY A 544 -1.13 31.98 -7.80
C GLY A 544 -1.96 32.20 -6.53
N PHE A 545 -2.05 31.21 -5.64
CA PHE A 545 -2.65 31.42 -4.33
C PHE A 545 -1.71 32.18 -3.41
N ARG A 546 -2.29 33.00 -2.53
CA ARG A 546 -1.54 33.58 -1.44
C ARG A 546 -1.27 32.49 -0.41
N VAL A 547 -0.01 32.35 -0.02
CA VAL A 547 0.43 31.36 0.96
C VAL A 547 1.36 32.03 1.96
N SER A 548 1.17 31.79 3.25
CA SER A 548 2.10 32.21 4.29
C SER A 548 2.53 31.04 5.19
N LEU A 549 3.72 31.20 5.78
CA LEU A 549 4.19 30.44 6.92
C LEU A 549 4.09 31.33 8.17
N ALA A 550 3.16 30.97 9.06
CA ALA A 550 2.95 31.64 10.33
C ALA A 550 3.84 31.03 11.43
N GLU A 551 4.95 31.69 11.74
CA GLU A 551 5.82 31.33 12.86
C GLU A 551 5.20 31.85 14.17
N VAL A 552 4.77 30.93 15.03
CA VAL A 552 4.20 31.29 16.34
C VAL A 552 5.31 31.56 17.34
N ARG A 553 5.23 32.71 18.01
CA ARG A 553 6.11 33.09 19.12
C ARG A 553 5.27 33.41 20.37
N PRO A 554 5.75 33.03 21.56
CA PRO A 554 5.13 33.46 22.80
C PRO A 554 5.16 34.99 22.92
N ALA A 555 4.00 35.58 23.18
CA ALA A 555 3.77 37.02 23.34
C ALA A 555 4.37 37.61 24.62
#